data_AF-A0A1C9CBA0-F1
#
_entry.id   AF-A0A1C9CBA0-F1
#
_cell.length_a   1.000
_cell.length_b   1.000
_cell.length_c   1.000
_cell.angle_alpha   90.00
_cell.angle_beta   90.00
_cell.angle_gamma   90.00
#
_symmetry.space_group_name_H-M   'P 1'
#
loop_
_entity.id
_entity.type
_entity.pdbx_description
1 polymer ?
#
loop_
_entity_poly.entity_id
_entity_poly.type
_entity_poly.pdbx_seq_one_letter_code
_entity_poly.pdbx_strand_id
1 'polypeptide(L)' 'MSNFWDNVSKFPRFLISVLIGFFLTTLNPVFELLKQKKTRVLIILVSTSFFVIIYTILQSMLGIN' A
#
# COMPACT_ATOMS: atom_id res chain seq x y z
N MET A 1 26.64 29.51 3.55
CA MET A 1 25.57 28.78 4.27
C MET A 1 24.30 28.58 3.46
N SER A 2 23.98 29.44 2.47
CA SER A 2 22.85 29.25 1.54
C SER A 2 22.88 27.89 0.83
N ASN A 3 24.03 27.51 0.29
CA ASN A 3 24.19 26.26 -0.47
C ASN A 3 23.88 24.98 0.32
N PHE A 4 24.02 24.99 1.66
CA PHE A 4 23.67 23.84 2.50
C PHE A 4 22.15 23.67 2.57
N TRP A 5 21.43 24.75 2.88
CA TRP A 5 19.97 24.75 2.95
C TRP A 5 19.32 24.49 1.58
N ASP A 6 19.92 24.97 0.49
CA ASP A 6 19.49 24.68 -0.87
C ASP A 6 19.61 23.19 -1.25
N ASN A 7 20.54 22.47 -0.64
CA ASN A 7 20.69 21.03 -0.86
C ASN A 7 19.76 20.22 0.05
N VAL A 8 19.58 20.63 1.31
CA VAL A 8 18.66 19.99 2.24
C VAL A 8 17.21 20.06 1.73
N SER A 9 16.80 21.18 1.14
CA SER A 9 15.44 21.33 0.57
C SER A 9 15.16 20.43 -0.64
N LYS A 10 16.21 19.95 -1.35
CA LYS A 10 16.08 18.99 -2.47
C LYS A 10 15.92 17.55 -1.99
N PHE A 11 16.37 17.24 -0.78
CA PHE A 11 16.37 15.89 -0.24
C PHE A 11 14.95 15.29 -0.09
N PRO A 12 13.93 16.02 0.43
CA PRO A 12 12.56 15.51 0.44
C PRO A 12 12.04 15.15 -0.95
N ARG A 13 12.34 15.97 -1.97
CA ARG A 13 11.92 15.69 -3.35
C ARG A 13 12.57 14.43 -3.89
N PHE A 14 13.87 14.24 -3.63
CA PHE A 14 14.58 13.01 -3.97
C PHE A 14 13.96 11.80 -3.26
N LEU A 15 13.75 11.88 -1.94
CA LEU A 15 13.19 10.81 -1.14
C LEU A 15 11.81 10.39 -1.64
N ILE A 16 10.92 11.35 -1.91
CA ILE A 16 9.58 11.08 -2.46
C ILE A 16 9.70 10.41 -3.83
N SER A 17 10.59 10.88 -4.70
CA SER A 17 10.79 10.28 -6.02
C SER A 17 11.28 8.84 -5.93
N VAL A 18 12.22 8.54 -5.03
CA VAL A 18 12.75 7.19 -4.81
C VAL A 18 11.68 6.29 -4.21
N LEU A 19 10.92 6.77 -3.22
CA LEU A 19 9.83 6.00 -2.61
C LEU A 19 8.75 5.67 -3.63
N ILE A 20 8.32 6.64 -4.44
CA ILE A 20 7.34 6.41 -5.50
C ILE A 20 7.87 5.37 -6.50
N GLY A 21 9.10 5.54 -6.99
CA GLY A 21 9.71 4.58 -7.92
C GLY A 21 9.78 3.18 -7.32
N PHE A 22 10.24 3.07 -6.06
CA PHE A 22 10.30 1.82 -5.32
C PHE A 22 8.93 1.15 -5.22
N PHE A 23 7.90 1.85 -4.72
CA PHE A 23 6.57 1.27 -4.60
C PHE A 23 5.97 0.87 -5.94
N LEU A 24 6.13 1.69 -6.98
CA LEU A 24 5.63 1.35 -8.32
C LEU A 24 6.30 0.10 -8.88
N THR A 25 7.63 0.00 -8.78
CA THR A 25 8.36 -1.17 -9.29
C THR A 25 8.07 -2.42 -8.47
N THR A 26 8.07 -2.32 -7.14
CA THR A 26 7.82 -3.45 -6.24
C THR A 26 6.37 -3.94 -6.33
N LEU A 27 5.40 -3.05 -6.52
CA LEU A 27 3.98 -3.42 -6.64
C LEU A 27 3.56 -3.78 -8.08
N ASN A 28 4.39 -3.50 -9.09
CA ASN A 28 4.09 -3.86 -10.48
C ASN A 28 3.64 -5.33 -10.68
N PRO A 29 4.32 -6.36 -10.12
CA PRO A 29 3.84 -7.75 -10.24
C PRO A 29 2.46 -7.96 -9.59
N VAL A 30 2.14 -7.23 -8.51
CA VAL A 30 0.82 -7.28 -7.88
C VAL A 30 -0.25 -6.74 -8.83
N PHE A 31 0.03 -5.64 -9.51
CA PHE A 31 -0.86 -5.09 -10.54
C PHE A 31 -1.02 -6.03 -11.73
N GLU A 32 0.03 -6.76 -12.11
CA GLU A 32 -0.05 -7.77 -13.18
C GLU A 32 -0.96 -8.94 -12.80
N LEU A 33 -0.88 -9.42 -11.55
CA LEU A 33 -1.76 -10.48 -11.04
C LEU A 33 -3.26 -10.07 -11.07
N LEU A 34 -3.56 -8.77 -10.94
CA LEU A 34 -4.92 -8.24 -11.05
C LEU A 34 -5.48 -8.24 -12.48
N LYS A 35 -4.63 -8.28 -13.52
CA LYS A 35 -5.09 -8.30 -14.93
C LYS A 35 -5.70 -9.66 -15.30
N GLN A 36 -5.20 -10.74 -14.71
CA GLN A 36 -5.70 -12.09 -14.96
C GLN A 36 -7.01 -12.34 -14.19
N LYS A 37 -8.07 -12.76 -14.90
CA LYS A 37 -9.42 -12.93 -14.32
C LYS A 37 -9.44 -13.86 -13.09
N LYS A 38 -8.72 -14.99 -13.14
CA LYS A 38 -8.71 -16.00 -12.06
C LYS A 38 -8.05 -15.47 -10.78
N THR A 39 -6.84 -14.93 -10.89
CA THR A 39 -6.12 -14.34 -9.75
C THR A 39 -6.80 -13.09 -9.21
N ARG A 40 -7.44 -12.28 -10.07
CA ARG A 40 -8.24 -11.13 -9.61
C ARG A 40 -9.36 -11.54 -8.66
N VAL A 41 -10.12 -12.58 -8.99
CA VAL A 41 -11.19 -13.10 -8.13
C VAL A 41 -10.62 -13.61 -6.80
N LEU A 42 -9.50 -14.33 -6.83
CA LEU A 42 -8.81 -14.79 -5.62
C LEU A 42 -8.38 -13.62 -4.72
N ILE A 43 -7.76 -12.58 -5.31
CA ILE A 43 -7.31 -11.40 -4.56
C ILE A 43 -8.50 -10.69 -3.91
N ILE A 44 -9.61 -10.51 -4.62
CA ILE A 44 -10.82 -9.90 -4.07
C ILE A 44 -11.36 -10.74 -2.91
N LEU A 45 -11.44 -12.06 -3.07
CA LEU A 45 -11.98 -12.94 -2.03
C LEU A 45 -11.11 -12.94 -0.76
N VAL A 46 -9.78 -13.00 -0.91
CA VAL A 46 -8.84 -12.91 0.20
C VAL A 46 -8.93 -11.54 0.89
N SER A 47 -8.99 -10.46 0.11
CA SER A 47 -9.11 -9.10 0.64
C SER A 47 -10.41 -8.91 1.41
N THR A 48 -11.55 -9.34 0.86
CA THR A 48 -12.85 -9.28 1.55
C THR A 48 -12.84 -10.12 2.83
N SER A 49 -12.31 -11.33 2.79
CA SER A 49 -12.21 -12.19 3.98
C SER A 49 -11.36 -11.53 5.07
N PHE A 50 -10.26 -10.88 4.70
CA PHE A 50 -9.41 -10.13 5.63
C PHE A 50 -10.19 -9.01 6.33
N PHE A 51 -10.95 -8.20 5.58
CA PHE A 51 -11.79 -7.15 6.17
C PHE A 51 -12.91 -7.70 7.05
N VAL A 52 -13.56 -8.80 6.65
CA VAL A 52 -14.58 -9.46 7.46
C VAL A 52 -13.99 -9.94 8.77
N ILE A 53 -12.81 -10.58 8.75
CA ILE A 53 -12.12 -11.05 9.96
C ILE A 53 -11.82 -9.86 10.89
N ILE A 54 -11.25 -8.78 10.36
CA ILE A 54 -10.98 -7.57 11.15
C ILE A 54 -12.27 -7.01 11.75
N TYR A 55 -13.32 -6.92 10.94
CA TYR A 55 -14.62 -6.45 11.40
C TYR A 55 -15.17 -7.31 12.53
N THR A 56 -15.16 -8.64 12.40
CA THR A 56 -15.62 -9.56 13.45
C THR A 56 -14.77 -9.45 14.72
N ILE A 57 -13.45 -9.28 14.59
CA ILE A 57 -12.56 -9.05 15.74
C ILE A 57 -12.96 -7.76 16.45
N LEU A 58 -13.09 -6.66 15.71
CA LEU A 58 -13.49 -5.37 16.28
C LEU A 58 -14.88 -5.44 16.92
N GLN A 59 -15.83 -6.10 16.26
CA GLN A 59 -17.18 -6.34 16.77
C GLN A 59 -17.14 -7.07 18.12
N SER A 60 -16.31 -8.13 18.20
CA SER A 60 -16.11 -8.92 19.42
C SER A 60 -15.45 -8.11 20.54
N MET A 61 -14.46 -7.26 20.20
CA MET A 61 -13.78 -6.40 21.17
C MET A 61 -14.68 -5.29 21.70
N LEU A 62 -15.60 -4.78 20.89
CA LEU A 62 -16.53 -3.71 21.24
C LEU A 62 -17.83 -4.24 21.88
N GLY A 63 -18.04 -5.56 21.90
CA GLY A 63 -19.26 -6.18 22.44
C GLY A 63 -20.52 -5.85 21.63
N ILE A 64 -20.36 -5.47 20.36
CA ILE A 64 -21.46 -5.09 19.47
C ILE A 64 -21.97 -6.35 18.78
N ASN A 65 -22.63 -7.27 19.49
CA ASN A 65 -23.16 -8.49 18.88
C ASN A 65 -24.49 -8.25 18.16
#